data_AF-A0A917NJX5-F1
#
_entry.id   AF-A0A917NJX5-F1
#
_cell.length_a   1.000
_cell.length_b   1.000
_cell.length_c   1.000
_cell.angle_alpha   90.00
_cell.angle_beta   90.00
_cell.angle_gamma   90.00
#
_symmetry.space_group_name_H-M   'P 1'
#
loop_
_entity.id
_entity.type
_entity.pdbx_description
1 polymer ?
#
loop_
_entity_poly.entity_id
_entity_poly.type
_entity_poly.pdbx_seq_one_letter_code
_entity_poly.pdbx_strand_id
1 'polypeptide(L)' 'MRGAGLTLHHRDAITQHADPSSVRVTRRVHDQYARPLEITDLVVDAQQDTLVYEFTLPSAV' A
#
# COMPACT_ATOMS: atom_id res chain seq x y z
N MET A 1 1.26 -22.36 22.48
CA MET A 1 0.14 -21.52 22.00
C MET A 1 0.36 -21.28 20.52
N ARG A 2 -0.50 -21.80 19.63
CA ARG A 2 -0.44 -21.50 18.18
C ARG A 2 -1.02 -20.10 18.01
N GLY A 3 -0.19 -19.14 17.57
CA GLY A 3 -0.57 -17.73 17.44
C GLY A 3 -1.81 -17.57 16.56
N ALA A 4 -2.79 -16.82 17.04
CA ALA A 4 -3.92 -16.41 16.22
C ALA A 4 -3.40 -15.41 15.18
N GLY A 5 -3.17 -15.86 13.95
CA GLY A 5 -2.62 -15.02 12.89
C GLY A 5 -3.52 -13.82 12.61
N LEU A 6 -2.96 -12.61 12.67
CA LEU A 6 -3.62 -11.40 12.17
C LEU A 6 -3.70 -11.51 10.64
N THR A 7 -4.89 -11.37 10.08
CA THR A 7 -5.05 -11.29 8.61
C THR A 7 -4.93 -9.84 8.20
N LEU A 8 -3.99 -9.56 7.30
CA LEU A 8 -3.78 -8.23 6.75
C LEU A 8 -4.48 -8.11 5.39
N HIS A 9 -5.13 -6.96 5.19
CA HIS A 9 -5.73 -6.56 3.94
C HIS A 9 -4.99 -5.35 3.39
N HIS A 10 -4.64 -5.43 2.11
CA HIS A 10 -3.94 -4.38 1.38
C HIS A 10 -4.88 -3.79 0.33
N ARG A 11 -4.97 -2.47 0.29
CA ARG A 11 -5.69 -1.77 -0.77
C ARG A 11 -4.83 -0.63 -1.31
N ASP A 12 -4.56 -0.70 -2.61
CA ASP A 12 -3.87 0.34 -3.35
C ASP A 12 -4.87 1.11 -4.20
N ALA A 13 -4.77 2.43 -4.14
CA ALA A 13 -5.48 3.36 -5.01
C ALA A 13 -4.45 4.11 -5.86
N ILE A 14 -4.53 3.95 -7.17
CA ILE A 14 -3.66 4.62 -8.13
C ILE A 14 -4.50 5.69 -8.83
N THR A 15 -4.05 6.93 -8.79
CA THR A 15 -4.72 8.08 -9.42
C THR A 15 -3.72 8.89 -10.23
N GLN A 16 -4.18 9.48 -11.34
CA GLN A 16 -3.36 10.41 -12.12
C GLN A 16 -2.87 11.57 -11.25
N HIS A 17 -1.56 11.89 -11.31
CA HIS A 17 -1.01 13.04 -10.62
C HIS A 17 -1.21 14.32 -11.44
N ALA A 18 -1.03 15.49 -10.83
CA ALA A 18 -1.09 16.78 -11.54
C ALA A 18 -0.02 16.89 -12.63
N ASP A 19 1.11 16.22 -12.43
CA ASP A 19 2.06 15.93 -13.48
C ASP A 19 1.55 14.73 -14.33
N PRO A 20 1.32 14.89 -15.64
CA PRO A 20 0.82 13.83 -16.50
C PRO A 20 1.78 12.64 -16.63
N SER A 21 3.08 12.85 -16.43
CA SER A 21 4.05 11.75 -16.37
C SER A 21 4.10 11.03 -15.03
N SER A 22 3.31 11.43 -14.05
CA SER A 22 3.34 10.86 -12.70
C SER A 22 2.00 10.28 -12.28
N VAL A 23 2.02 9.31 -11.38
CA VAL A 23 0.84 8.82 -10.66
C VAL A 23 1.03 8.96 -9.16
N ARG A 24 -0.09 9.16 -8.46
CA ARG A 24 -0.15 9.05 -7.01
C ARG A 24 -0.64 7.65 -6.64
N VAL A 25 0.06 7.02 -5.72
CA VAL A 25 -0.31 5.72 -5.14
C VAL A 25 -0.57 5.92 -3.65
N THR A 26 -1.81 5.69 -3.24
CA THR A 26 -2.17 5.61 -1.82
C THR A 26 -2.39 4.16 -1.45
N ARG A 27 -1.59 3.66 -0.51
CA ARG A 27 -1.74 2.34 0.09
C ARG A 27 -2.41 2.44 1.44
N ARG A 28 -3.34 1.54 1.71
CA ARG A 28 -3.93 1.33 3.03
C ARG A 28 -3.77 -0.12 3.45
N VAL A 29 -3.29 -0.33 4.66
CA VAL A 29 -3.21 -1.62 5.31
C VAL A 29 -4.13 -1.63 6.50
N HIS A 30 -4.96 -2.66 6.62
CA HIS A 30 -5.82 -2.86 7.78
C HIS A 30 -5.91 -4.34 8.15
N ASP A 31 -6.27 -4.63 9.39
CA ASP A 31 -6.51 -6.01 9.83
C ASP A 31 -7.90 -6.54 9.42
N GLN A 32 -8.22 -7.78 9.81
CA GLN A 32 -9.52 -8.42 9.55
C GLN A 32 -10.73 -7.68 10.16
N TYR A 33 -10.49 -6.74 11.06
CA TYR A 33 -11.52 -5.90 11.69
C TYR A 33 -11.55 -4.49 11.09
N ALA A 34 -10.91 -4.29 9.94
CA ALA A 34 -10.77 -3.01 9.26
C ALA A 34 -10.07 -1.92 10.09
N ARG A 35 -9.29 -2.30 11.12
CA ARG A 35 -8.51 -1.33 11.89
C ARG A 35 -7.29 -0.92 11.07
N PRO A 36 -7.07 0.38 10.83
CA PRO A 36 -5.94 0.84 10.03
C PRO A 36 -4.63 0.54 10.75
N LEU A 37 -3.66 0.03 10.00
CA LEU A 37 -2.32 -0.27 10.47
C LEU A 37 -1.29 0.65 9.82
N GLU A 38 -1.45 0.93 8.52
CA GLU A 38 -0.55 1.82 7.78
C GLU A 38 -1.28 2.54 6.65
N ILE A 39 -0.88 3.79 6.41
CA ILE A 39 -1.24 4.54 5.21
C ILE A 39 0.06 5.08 4.61
N THR A 40 0.33 4.73 3.35
CA THR A 40 1.48 5.22 2.58
C THR A 40 0.97 6.06 1.41
N ASP A 41 1.64 7.18 1.11
CA ASP A 41 1.32 8.03 -0.03
C ASP A 41 2.60 8.33 -0.81
N LEU A 42 2.62 7.94 -2.08
CA LEU A 42 3.79 8.02 -2.96
C LEU A 42 3.41 8.72 -4.26
N VAL A 43 4.32 9.53 -4.79
CA VAL A 43 4.27 10.01 -6.18
C VAL A 43 5.38 9.30 -6.94
N VAL A 44 5.03 8.66 -8.04
CA VAL A 44 5.94 7.85 -8.85
C VAL A 44 5.91 8.35 -10.28
N ASP A 45 7.08 8.44 -10.90
CA ASP A 45 7.21 8.70 -12.33
C ASP A 45 6.74 7.47 -13.11
N ALA A 46 5.70 7.67 -13.93
CA ALA A 46 5.02 6.67 -14.73
C ALA A 46 5.59 6.56 -16.16
N GLN A 47 6.72 7.21 -16.48
CA GLN A 47 7.43 7.03 -17.76
C GLN A 47 8.00 5.61 -17.92
N GLN A 48 8.03 4.81 -16.86
CA GLN A 48 8.35 3.39 -16.95
C GLN A 48 7.08 2.60 -17.25
N ASP A 49 7.11 1.72 -18.26
CA ASP A 49 6.00 0.82 -18.64
C ASP A 49 5.52 -0.09 -17.49
N THR A 50 6.21 -0.09 -16.36
CA THR A 50 5.86 -0.83 -15.16
C THR A 50 6.18 0.01 -13.92
N LEU A 51 5.22 0.07 -13.01
CA LEU A 51 5.37 0.74 -11.72
C LEU A 51 5.70 -0.31 -10.65
N VAL A 52 6.94 -0.30 -10.15
CA VAL A 52 7.41 -1.20 -9.08
C VAL A 52 7.64 -0.38 -7.81
N TYR A 53 6.90 -0.70 -6.75
CA TYR A 53 7.11 -0.16 -5.42
C TYR A 53 7.21 -1.31 -4.41
N GLU A 54 8.27 -1.28 -3.61
CA GLU A 54 8.56 -2.28 -2.57
C GLU A 54 8.20 -1.71 -1.20
N PHE A 55 7.56 -2.53 -0.36
CA PHE A 55 7.24 -2.17 1.03
C PHE A 55 7.50 -3.38 1.93
N THR A 56 7.93 -3.11 3.17
CA THR A 56 8.08 -4.11 4.22
C THR A 56 6.96 -3.93 5.22
N LEU A 57 6.19 -5.01 5.48
CA LEU A 57 5.16 -5.00 6.51
C LEU A 57 5.75 -5.55 7.81
N PRO A 58 5.54 -4.89 8.96
CA PRO A 58 5.83 -5.51 10.24
C PRO A 58 4.97 -6.77 10.39
N SER A 59 5.58 -7.92 10.67
CA SER A 59 4.82 -9.12 10.98
C SER A 59 3.98 -8.88 12.23
N ALA A 60 2.69 -9.17 12.17
CA ALA A 60 1.88 -9.19 13.37
C ALA A 60 2.41 -10.28 14.32
N VAL A 61 2.88 -9.85 15.50
CA VAL A 61 3.33 -10.70 16.62
C VAL A 61 2.16 -11.22 17.44
#